data_AF-A0A820P479-F1
#
_entry.id   AF-A0A820P479-F1
#
_cell.length_a   1.000
_cell.length_b   1.000
_cell.length_c   1.000
_cell.angle_alpha   90.00
_cell.angle_beta   90.00
_cell.angle_gamma   90.00
#
_symmetry.space_group_name_H-M   'P 1'
#
loop_
_entity.id
_entity.type
_entity.pdbx_description
1 polymer ?
#
loop_
_entity_poly.entity_id
_entity_poly.type
_entity_poly.pdbx_seq_one_letter_code
_entity_poly.pdbx_strand_id
1 'polypeptide(L)'
;MFKFAKNDVIDKLKVFQSFIDKDRKSESHFDIIQKAIDYETEHNFIKANPDNFTRTLLRLHHALIFIVEFLRSLIDRPLSESTTTIAIHCYETTLYHHRTYLNFNQFYSQIFS
;
A
#
# COMPACT_ATOMS: atom_id res chain seq x y z
N MET A 1 3.31 -5.80 14.96
CA MET A 1 2.43 -5.76 13.76
C MET A 1 2.15 -4.35 13.21
N PHE A 2 1.44 -3.44 13.91
CA PHE A 2 1.06 -2.12 13.34
C PHE A 2 2.18 -1.20 12.90
N LYS A 3 3.35 -1.29 13.55
CA LYS A 3 4.53 -0.47 13.21
C LYS A 3 4.97 -0.70 11.77
N PHE A 4 4.87 -1.93 11.27
CA PHE A 4 5.22 -2.26 9.90
C PHE A 4 4.24 -1.60 8.92
N ALA A 5 2.93 -1.82 9.08
CA ALA A 5 1.91 -1.26 8.20
C ALA A 5 1.97 0.28 8.18
N LYS A 6 2.19 0.90 9.35
CA LYS A 6 2.42 2.34 9.47
C LYS A 6 3.62 2.81 8.65
N ASN A 7 4.77 2.15 8.81
CA ASN A 7 5.99 2.52 8.09
C ASN A 7 5.83 2.34 6.58
N ASP A 8 5.20 1.24 6.15
CA ASP A 8 4.94 0.92 4.75
C ASP A 8 4.06 1.97 4.06
N VAL A 9 3.03 2.49 4.76
CA VAL A 9 2.20 3.61 4.30
C VAL A 9 3.00 4.91 4.27
N ILE A 10 3.73 5.24 5.33
CA ILE A 10 4.54 6.47 5.41
C ILE A 10 5.56 6.53 4.27
N ASP A 11 6.25 5.42 4.00
CA ASP A 11 7.29 5.40 2.98
C ASP A 11 6.69 5.53 1.57
N LYS A 12 5.49 5.00 1.31
CA LYS A 12 4.76 5.25 0.05
C LYS A 12 4.31 6.70 -0.08
N LEU A 13 3.83 7.31 1.00
CA LEU A 13 3.46 8.73 1.00
C LEU A 13 4.67 9.63 0.70
N LYS A 14 5.86 9.30 1.22
CA LYS A 14 7.10 10.02 0.86
C LYS A 14 7.43 9.88 -0.62
N VAL A 15 7.29 8.69 -1.20
CA VAL A 15 7.49 8.47 -2.64
C VAL A 15 6.52 9.33 -3.45
N PHE A 16 5.24 9.36 -3.07
CA PHE A 16 4.23 10.24 -3.67
C PHE A 16 4.61 11.70 -3.62
N GLN A 17 5.00 12.19 -2.44
CA GLN A 17 5.42 13.57 -2.26
C GLN A 17 6.64 13.89 -3.15
N SER A 18 7.55 12.93 -3.33
CA SER A 18 8.71 13.12 -4.20
C SER A 18 8.34 13.28 -5.69
N PHE A 19 7.27 12.63 -6.16
CA PHE A 19 6.77 12.83 -7.53
C PHE A 19 6.18 14.23 -7.68
N ILE A 20 5.34 14.64 -6.73
CA ILE A 20 4.73 15.97 -6.69
C ILE A 20 5.81 17.05 -6.64
N ASP A 21 6.81 16.92 -5.78
CA ASP A 21 7.85 17.94 -5.60
C ASP A 21 8.79 18.06 -6.81
N LYS A 22 9.04 16.95 -7.51
CA LYS A 22 9.86 16.94 -8.74
C LYS A 22 9.13 17.61 -9.89
N ASP A 23 7.84 17.33 -10.03
CA ASP A 23 7.03 17.75 -11.18
C ASP A 23 6.39 19.14 -11.00
N ARG A 24 6.16 19.60 -9.76
CA ARG A 24 5.72 20.98 -9.46
C ARG A 24 6.70 22.04 -9.95
N LYS A 25 7.92 21.65 -10.33
CA LYS A 25 8.93 22.52 -10.96
C LYS A 25 8.76 22.66 -12.47
N SER A 26 7.98 21.80 -13.14
CA SER A 26 7.79 21.83 -14.60
C SER A 26 6.32 21.94 -15.03
N GLU A 27 5.47 20.97 -14.72
CA GLU A 27 4.21 20.81 -15.48
C GLU A 27 2.99 20.35 -14.66
N SER A 28 3.13 20.08 -13.35
CA SER A 28 2.04 19.80 -12.40
C SER A 28 1.11 18.63 -12.76
N HIS A 29 1.63 17.60 -13.42
CA HIS A 29 0.94 16.35 -13.77
C HIS A 29 0.50 15.51 -12.56
N PHE A 30 1.14 15.66 -11.40
CA PHE A 30 0.85 14.86 -10.20
C PHE A 30 -0.07 15.55 -9.19
N ASP A 31 -0.76 16.63 -9.59
CA ASP A 31 -1.73 17.35 -8.75
C ASP A 31 -3.04 16.57 -8.54
N ILE A 32 -3.47 15.83 -9.56
CA ILE A 32 -4.68 15.00 -9.58
C ILE A 32 -4.27 13.58 -9.98
N ILE A 33 -4.79 12.58 -9.26
CA ILE A 33 -4.50 11.16 -9.50
C ILE A 33 -4.75 10.79 -10.97
N GLN A 34 -5.85 11.25 -11.57
CA GLN A 34 -6.17 10.95 -12.98
C GLN A 34 -5.09 11.45 -13.93
N LYS A 35 -4.68 12.72 -13.79
CA LYS A 35 -3.62 13.30 -14.62
C LYS A 35 -2.29 12.56 -14.47
N ALA A 36 -1.96 12.13 -13.26
CA ALA A 36 -0.75 11.37 -13.00
C ALA A 36 -0.76 10.01 -13.73
N ILE A 37 -1.90 9.32 -13.71
CA ILE A 37 -2.08 8.05 -14.42
C ILE A 37 -2.00 8.26 -15.93
N ASP A 38 -2.66 9.30 -16.45
CA ASP A 38 -2.65 9.62 -17.88
C ASP A 38 -1.21 9.94 -18.35
N TYR A 39 -0.51 10.81 -17.62
CA TYR A 39 0.89 11.14 -17.87
C TYR A 39 1.80 9.91 -17.89
N GLU A 40 1.72 9.04 -16.88
CA GLU A 40 2.55 7.84 -16.84
C GLU A 40 2.18 6.81 -17.92
N THR A 41 0.93 6.80 -18.36
CA THR A 41 0.44 5.91 -19.42
C THR A 41 0.93 6.38 -20.78
N GLU A 42 0.77 7.67 -21.09
CA GLU A 42 1.20 8.30 -22.35
C GLU A 42 2.71 8.18 -22.57
N HIS A 43 3.49 8.29 -21.49
CA HIS A 43 4.96 8.16 -21.53
C HIS A 43 5.46 6.72 -21.29
N ASN A 44 4.55 5.74 -21.18
CA ASN A 44 4.85 4.31 -20.99
C ASN A 44 5.70 3.99 -19.73
N PHE A 45 5.66 4.86 -18.71
CA PHE A 45 6.41 4.70 -17.46
C PHE A 45 5.90 3.52 -16.62
N ILE A 46 4.60 3.19 -16.75
CA ILE A 46 3.98 2.07 -16.02
C ILE A 46 4.66 0.73 -16.34
N LYS A 47 5.12 0.55 -17.58
CA LYS A 47 5.82 -0.66 -18.03
C LYS A 47 7.33 -0.57 -17.84
N ALA A 48 7.91 0.62 -18.04
CA ALA A 48 9.35 0.83 -18.04
C ALA A 48 9.97 0.87 -16.63
N ASN A 49 9.26 1.42 -15.63
CA ASN A 49 9.80 1.59 -14.29
C ASN A 49 8.88 0.92 -13.25
N PRO A 50 9.35 -0.04 -12.44
CA PRO A 50 8.53 -0.65 -11.39
C PRO A 50 8.17 0.28 -10.24
N ASP A 51 8.93 1.36 -10.04
CA ASP A 51 8.74 2.36 -8.99
C ASP A 51 8.09 3.63 -9.56
N ASN A 52 7.02 3.44 -10.34
CA ASN A 52 6.19 4.52 -10.87
C ASN A 52 5.07 4.91 -9.88
N PHE A 53 4.48 6.09 -10.07
CA PHE A 53 3.41 6.64 -9.25
C PHE A 53 2.19 5.72 -9.23
N THR A 54 1.75 5.23 -10.39
CA THR A 54 0.54 4.39 -10.54
C THR A 54 0.66 3.07 -9.77
N ARG A 55 1.83 2.41 -9.83
CA ARG A 55 2.10 1.18 -9.05
C ARG A 55 2.23 1.47 -7.57
N THR A 56 2.83 2.60 -7.20
CA THR A 56 2.91 3.03 -5.80
C THR A 56 1.51 3.32 -5.25
N LEU A 57 0.63 3.94 -6.05
CA LEU A 57 -0.78 4.21 -5.73
C LEU A 57 -1.52 2.90 -5.48
N LEU A 58 -1.38 1.95 -6.39
CA LEU A 58 -2.04 0.65 -6.28
C LEU A 58 -1.64 -0.08 -5.01
N ARG A 59 -0.34 -0.08 -4.66
CA ARG A 59 0.15 -0.68 -3.41
C ARG A 59 -0.41 0.03 -2.18
N LEU A 60 -0.53 1.36 -2.21
CA LEU A 60 -1.13 2.14 -1.13
C LEU A 60 -2.62 1.85 -0.99
N HIS A 61 -3.35 1.77 -2.11
CA HIS A 61 -4.76 1.40 -2.14
C HIS A 61 -5.01 0.04 -1.51
N HIS A 62 -4.21 -0.98 -1.85
CA HIS A 62 -4.32 -2.30 -1.22
C HIS A 62 -4.02 -2.26 0.29
N ALA A 63 -3.04 -1.46 0.72
CA ALA A 63 -2.76 -1.28 2.15
C ALA A 63 -3.94 -0.60 2.89
N LEU A 64 -4.64 0.34 2.24
CA LEU A 64 -5.84 0.96 2.79
C LEU A 64 -7.01 -0.03 2.89
N ILE A 65 -7.21 -0.90 1.90
CA ILE A 65 -8.20 -1.98 1.97
C ILE A 65 -7.94 -2.85 3.20
N PHE A 66 -6.68 -3.26 3.42
CA PHE A 66 -6.30 -3.99 4.63
C PHE A 66 -6.67 -3.25 5.92
N ILE A 67 -6.35 -1.95 6.01
CA ILE A 67 -6.66 -1.14 7.21
C ILE A 67 -8.17 -1.07 7.44
N VAL A 68 -8.96 -0.83 6.40
CA VAL A 68 -10.42 -0.77 6.49
C VAL A 68 -10.98 -2.10 6.98
N GLU A 69 -10.58 -3.21 6.36
CA GLU A 69 -11.06 -4.54 6.74
C GLU A 69 -10.66 -4.93 8.15
N PHE A 70 -9.43 -4.58 8.54
CA PHE A 70 -8.93 -4.80 9.87
C PHE A 70 -9.71 -4.00 10.93
N LEU A 71 -10.02 -2.73 10.66
CA LEU A 71 -10.82 -1.90 11.56
C LEU A 71 -12.26 -2.41 11.68
N ARG A 72 -12.86 -2.88 10.58
CA ARG A 72 -14.20 -3.49 10.60
C ARG A 72 -14.21 -4.77 11.43
N SER A 73 -13.26 -5.67 11.18
CA SER A 73 -13.14 -6.94 11.91
C SER A 73 -12.83 -6.73 13.39
N LEU A 74 -12.15 -5.64 13.74
CA LEU A 74 -11.92 -5.23 15.13
C LEU A 74 -13.20 -4.83 15.87
N ILE A 75 -14.15 -4.19 15.17
CA ILE A 75 -15.43 -3.76 15.75
C ILE A 75 -16.34 -4.96 16.00
N ASP A 76 -16.37 -5.92 15.06
CA ASP A 76 -17.25 -7.09 15.12
C ASP A 76 -16.66 -8.28 15.92
N ARG A 77 -15.50 -8.06 16.54
CA ARG A 77 -14.70 -9.08 17.22
C ARG A 77 -15.36 -9.64 18.50
N PRO A 78 -15.36 -10.97 18.70
CA PRO A 78 -15.58 -11.58 20.01
C PRO A 78 -14.45 -11.24 20.99
N LEU A 79 -14.77 -10.98 22.27
CA LEU A 79 -13.77 -10.67 23.31
C LEU A 79 -12.68 -11.75 23.48
N SER A 80 -12.97 -13.00 23.09
CA SER A 80 -12.06 -14.14 23.13
C SER A 80 -11.02 -14.16 22.00
N GLU A 81 -11.21 -13.37 20.95
CA GLU A 81 -10.32 -13.40 19.79
C GLU A 81 -9.16 -12.41 19.92
N SER A 82 -7.95 -12.90 19.65
CA SER A 82 -6.75 -12.06 19.69
C SER A 82 -6.73 -11.10 18.50
N THR A 83 -6.25 -9.88 18.74
CA THR A 83 -6.07 -8.88 17.68
C THR A 83 -5.11 -9.36 16.59
N THR A 84 -4.15 -10.23 16.94
CA THR A 84 -3.18 -10.82 16.03
C THR A 84 -3.86 -11.76 15.03
N THR A 85 -4.78 -12.61 15.50
CA THR A 85 -5.54 -13.56 14.65
C THR A 85 -6.34 -12.82 13.58
N ILE A 86 -7.07 -11.77 13.98
CA ILE A 86 -7.84 -10.93 13.07
C ILE A 86 -6.95 -10.25 12.05
N ALA A 87 -5.80 -9.73 12.48
CA ALA A 87 -4.87 -9.04 11.62
C ALA A 87 -4.23 -9.98 10.56
N ILE A 88 -3.97 -11.24 10.91
CA ILE A 88 -3.52 -12.27 9.96
C ILE A 88 -4.61 -12.59 8.96
N HIS A 89 -5.85 -12.80 9.43
CA HIS A 89 -6.97 -13.09 8.56
C HIS A 89 -7.23 -11.94 7.56
N CYS A 90 -7.28 -10.70 8.03
CA CYS A 90 -7.44 -9.52 7.17
C CYS A 90 -6.30 -9.38 6.17
N TYR A 91 -5.08 -9.77 6.55
CA TYR A 91 -3.93 -9.74 5.65
C TYR A 91 -4.06 -10.80 4.55
N GLU A 92 -4.49 -12.00 4.89
CA GLU A 92 -4.74 -13.10 3.94
C GLU A 92 -5.86 -12.78 2.96
N THR A 93 -6.93 -12.12 3.41
CA THR A 93 -8.07 -11.78 2.55
C THR A 93 -7.86 -10.56 1.68
N THR A 94 -6.89 -9.70 2.00
CA THR A 94 -6.66 -8.42 1.27
C THR A 94 -5.31 -8.39 0.55
N LEU A 95 -4.20 -8.37 1.29
CA LEU A 95 -2.86 -8.14 0.75
C LEU A 95 -2.21 -9.38 0.14
N TYR A 96 -2.56 -10.58 0.61
CA TYR A 96 -1.96 -11.83 0.15
C TYR A 96 -2.18 -12.09 -1.34
N HIS A 97 -3.38 -11.80 -1.86
CA HIS A 97 -3.72 -11.98 -3.28
C HIS A 97 -2.89 -11.11 -4.23
N HIS A 98 -2.26 -10.05 -3.73
CA HIS A 98 -1.47 -9.11 -4.52
C HIS A 98 0.04 -9.31 -4.40
N ARG A 99 0.49 -10.34 -3.66
CA ARG A 99 1.90 -10.72 -3.59
C ARG A 99 2.22 -11.82 -4.59
N THR A 100 3.08 -11.52 -5.56
CA THR A 100 3.96 -12.55 -6.13
C THR A 100 4.73 -13.19 -4.97
N TYR A 101 4.78 -14.52 -4.93
CA TYR A 101 5.10 -15.44 -3.82
C TYR A 101 6.38 -15.19 -2.96
N LEU A 102 7.11 -14.09 -3.13
CA LEU A 102 8.48 -13.95 -2.64
C LEU A 102 8.66 -13.43 -1.20
N ASN A 103 7.62 -12.99 -0.47
CA ASN A 103 7.83 -12.33 0.84
C ASN A 103 6.93 -12.81 1.99
N PHE A 104 6.34 -14.01 1.94
CA PHE A 104 5.54 -14.51 3.08
C PHE A 104 6.40 -14.69 4.35
N ASN A 105 7.59 -15.30 4.21
CA ASN A 105 8.50 -15.59 5.31
C ASN A 105 9.11 -14.34 5.98
N GLN A 106 9.36 -13.28 5.21
CA GLN A 106 9.96 -12.05 5.73
C GLN A 106 8.95 -11.16 6.48
N PHE A 107 7.65 -11.37 6.23
CA PHE A 107 6.57 -10.66 6.90
C PHE A 107 6.12 -11.38 8.17
N TYR A 108 6.09 -12.71 8.14
CA TYR A 108 5.81 -13.55 9.31
C TYR A 108 6.81 -13.26 10.43
N SER A 109 8.10 -13.13 10.11
CA SER A 109 9.13 -12.81 11.11
C SER A 109 8.97 -11.43 11.75
N GLN A 110 8.42 -10.43 11.06
CA GLN A 110 8.23 -9.06 11.58
C GLN A 110 6.93 -8.87 12.39
N ILE A 111 5.98 -9.81 12.27
CA ILE A 111 4.74 -9.81 13.05
C ILE A 111 4.94 -10.51 14.39
N PHE A 112 5.75 -11.58 14.41
CA PHE A 112 5.96 -12.46 15.56
C PHE A 112 7.31 -12.24 16.31
N SER A 113 8.06 -11.17 16.00
CA SER A 113 9.19 -10.66 16.80
C SER A 113 8.79 -9.47 17.65
#